data_AF-A0A1Q8VJB8-F1
#
_entry.id   AF-A0A1Q8VJB8-F1
#
_cell.length_a   1.000
_cell.length_b   1.000
_cell.length_c   1.000
_cell.angle_alpha   90.00
_cell.angle_beta   90.00
_cell.angle_gamma   90.00
#
_symmetry.space_group_name_H-M   'P 1'
#
loop_
_entity.id
_entity.type
_entity.pdbx_description
1 polymer ?
#
loop_
_entity_poly.entity_id
_entity_poly.type
_entity_poly.pdbx_seq_one_letter_code
_entity_poly.pdbx_strand_id
1 'polypeptide(L)'
;MFLGLSFRAMMCVIAAVGVAVFATPVFGGFRGLAITAPVWLPLLVLGLWPVAYIDGRAIDWLPIGVSHLIRRATRQHQYRAKVWRTRPEGTLGLPGNRARLEMLVDEVSGAVMVLDRRKKTLAVTAAVQGSSFLLDETADQNAKGNGYGRLLSVVGSTEGIKRIQVRTRSTADVGADIHRYWAQNRAQMNLDHPVQASYRELLAWSGTFMERHEATITIVLDLEKVKKSVRAYGGGKTGAAALMRQRMSTLEQQLDSAGLTLRGWLTKDDLATIVRCAYDPAAATRLQAHPEQVEDLEDAGPMAVDPDWTQVRTDSGFHKVMRIAKWSREKSAIGFLEKVLLVSGIVVTASFIYSPVPSSKAVKDAQREGSREVEAHDDRRRLGRGSTVVNQTDHAQAVEHLADLNRGFVDFDHAVLLTVSAPTKEALAKGVEDVRGAARAVMADPRTVIAQQDELFEAAVLPLGLGVR
;
A
#
# COMPACT_ATOMS: atom_id res chain seq x y z
N MET A 1 -5.41 25.56 -7.98
CA MET A 1 -4.15 25.84 -7.26
C MET A 1 -3.77 27.27 -7.61
N PHE A 2 -4.32 28.27 -6.92
CA PHE A 2 -3.97 29.68 -7.15
C PHE A 2 -2.80 30.03 -6.21
N LEU A 3 -1.69 30.56 -6.74
CA LEU A 3 -0.48 30.99 -6.00
C LEU A 3 0.36 29.91 -5.28
N GLY A 4 0.19 28.62 -5.57
CA GLY A 4 0.98 27.56 -4.91
C GLY A 4 0.65 27.36 -3.42
N LEU A 5 -0.47 27.92 -2.95
CA LEU A 5 -0.99 27.73 -1.59
C LEU A 5 -2.04 26.60 -1.60
N SER A 6 -2.01 25.75 -0.57
CA SER A 6 -3.10 24.80 -0.32
C SER A 6 -4.39 25.56 -0.01
N PHE A 7 -5.55 24.97 -0.29
CA PHE A 7 -6.85 25.60 -0.03
C PHE A 7 -7.00 26.03 1.45
N ARG A 8 -6.45 25.23 2.37
CA ARG A 8 -6.44 25.51 3.82
C ARG A 8 -5.52 26.67 4.17
N ALA A 9 -4.31 26.72 3.59
CA ALA A 9 -3.40 27.85 3.76
C ALA A 9 -4.01 29.16 3.25
N MET A 10 -4.67 29.13 2.10
CA MET A 10 -5.37 30.28 1.54
C MET A 10 -6.47 30.79 2.49
N MET A 11 -7.32 29.90 3.00
CA MET A 11 -8.38 30.28 3.95
C MET A 11 -7.83 30.89 5.24
N CYS A 12 -6.69 30.42 5.72
CA CYS A 12 -6.10 30.95 6.95
C CYS A 12 -5.44 32.32 6.73
N VAL A 13 -4.82 32.54 5.57
CA VAL A 13 -4.31 33.87 5.18
C VAL A 13 -5.49 34.85 5.01
N ILE A 14 -6.56 34.44 4.35
CA ILE A 14 -7.77 35.27 4.19
C ILE A 14 -8.39 35.58 5.55
N ALA A 15 -8.48 34.60 6.46
CA ALA A 15 -8.97 34.82 7.82
C ALA A 15 -8.06 35.76 8.63
N ALA A 16 -6.74 35.61 8.54
CA ALA A 16 -5.78 36.49 9.21
C ALA A 16 -5.89 37.94 8.70
N VAL A 17 -5.94 38.12 7.38
CA VAL A 17 -6.13 39.44 6.75
C VAL A 17 -7.50 40.01 7.12
N GLY A 18 -8.56 39.19 7.12
CA GLY A 18 -9.90 39.60 7.51
C GLY A 18 -9.95 40.10 8.96
N VAL A 19 -9.33 39.37 9.90
CA VAL A 19 -9.24 39.78 11.31
C VAL A 19 -8.42 41.07 11.46
N ALA A 20 -7.28 41.20 10.77
CA ALA A 20 -6.45 42.40 10.84
C ALA A 20 -7.15 43.64 10.26
N VAL A 21 -7.83 43.50 9.11
CA VAL A 21 -8.58 44.58 8.46
C VAL A 21 -9.80 44.98 9.30
N PHE A 22 -10.53 44.01 9.88
CA PHE A 22 -11.72 44.29 10.69
C PHE A 22 -11.38 44.86 12.08
N ALA A 23 -10.20 44.54 12.63
CA ALA A 23 -9.73 45.10 13.91
C ALA A 23 -9.38 46.60 13.81
N THR A 24 -9.04 47.08 12.61
CA THR A 24 -8.62 48.47 12.35
C THR A 24 -9.75 49.48 12.62
N PRO A 25 -10.98 49.32 12.10
CA PRO A 25 -12.09 50.23 12.41
C PRO A 25 -12.72 50.03 13.79
N VAL A 26 -12.70 48.81 14.35
CA VAL A 26 -13.42 48.50 15.62
C VAL A 26 -12.64 48.96 16.86
N PHE A 27 -11.31 48.92 16.84
CA PHE A 27 -10.48 49.17 18.03
C PHE A 27 -9.52 50.36 17.86
N GLY A 28 -9.79 51.27 16.90
CA GLY A 28 -9.07 52.53 16.77
C GLY A 28 -7.68 52.41 16.13
N GLY A 29 -7.60 51.82 14.94
CA GLY A 29 -6.40 51.82 14.10
C GLY A 29 -5.30 50.88 14.61
N PHE A 30 -4.08 51.40 14.75
CA PHE A 30 -2.87 50.61 15.11
C PHE A 30 -2.98 49.88 16.46
N ARG A 31 -3.73 50.42 17.43
CA ARG A 31 -3.96 49.74 18.72
C ARG A 31 -4.82 48.49 18.56
N GLY A 32 -5.83 48.52 17.69
CA GLY A 32 -6.64 47.35 17.36
C GLY A 32 -5.84 46.23 16.70
N LEU A 33 -4.90 46.61 15.84
CA LEU A 33 -4.02 45.67 15.15
C LEU A 33 -3.03 45.01 16.11
N ALA A 34 -2.53 45.74 17.12
CA ALA A 34 -1.68 45.22 18.18
C ALA A 34 -2.44 44.32 19.18
N ILE A 35 -3.67 44.65 19.56
CA ILE A 35 -4.49 43.84 20.49
C ILE A 35 -4.90 42.51 19.84
N THR A 36 -5.21 42.52 18.55
CA THR A 36 -5.59 41.32 17.80
C THR A 36 -4.40 40.54 17.25
N ALA A 37 -3.16 41.06 17.43
CA ALA A 37 -1.90 40.42 17.05
C ALA A 37 -1.82 38.95 17.47
N PRO A 38 -2.18 38.55 18.71
CA PRO A 38 -2.13 37.15 19.13
C PRO A 38 -3.04 36.20 18.33
N VAL A 39 -3.98 36.71 17.54
CA VAL A 39 -4.91 35.92 16.72
C VAL A 39 -4.48 35.90 15.26
N TRP A 40 -4.17 37.06 14.66
CA TRP A 40 -3.83 37.11 13.23
C TRP A 40 -2.38 36.70 12.93
N LEU A 41 -1.41 36.99 13.81
CA LEU A 41 0.00 36.59 13.60
C LEU A 41 0.15 35.06 13.53
N PRO A 42 -0.39 34.25 14.46
CA PRO A 42 -0.27 32.80 14.37
C PRO A 42 -0.94 32.23 13.13
N LEU A 43 -2.10 32.76 12.72
CA LEU A 43 -2.79 32.32 11.49
C LEU A 43 -1.95 32.64 10.24
N LEU A 44 -1.32 33.80 10.21
CA LEU A 44 -0.46 34.23 9.11
C LEU A 44 0.84 33.42 9.07
N VAL A 45 1.47 33.16 10.23
CA VAL A 45 2.64 32.29 10.36
C VAL A 45 2.29 30.86 9.96
N LEU A 46 1.17 30.29 10.41
CA LEU A 46 0.75 28.93 10.05
C LEU A 46 0.41 28.80 8.55
N GLY A 47 -0.14 29.84 7.94
CA GLY A 47 -0.49 29.88 6.52
C GLY A 47 0.72 30.06 5.59
N LEU A 48 1.74 30.81 6.02
CA LEU A 48 2.88 31.18 5.18
C LEU A 48 4.17 30.41 5.50
N TRP A 49 4.37 29.87 6.69
CA TRP A 49 5.63 29.21 7.04
C TRP A 49 5.81 27.91 6.22
N PRO A 50 6.83 27.85 5.33
CA PRO A 50 7.13 26.65 4.58
C PRO A 50 7.81 25.64 5.52
N VAL A 51 7.31 24.42 5.56
CA VAL A 51 7.99 23.33 6.28
C VAL A 51 8.93 22.65 5.29
N ALA A 52 10.24 22.85 5.46
CA ALA A 52 11.26 22.39 4.50
C ALA A 52 11.27 20.87 4.25
N TYR A 53 10.63 20.07 5.11
CA TYR A 53 10.67 18.62 5.06
C TYR A 53 9.63 17.99 4.12
N ILE A 54 8.53 18.69 3.75
CA ILE A 54 7.45 18.19 2.87
C ILE A 54 6.83 19.37 2.10
N ASP A 55 6.51 19.20 0.81
CA ASP A 55 5.73 20.15 0.00
C ASP A 55 4.37 20.48 0.69
N GLY A 56 4.33 21.57 1.48
CA GLY A 56 3.15 21.99 2.25
C GLY A 56 3.44 23.14 3.23
N ARG A 57 2.39 23.74 3.80
CA ARG A 57 2.49 24.80 4.81
C ARG A 57 2.17 24.25 6.20
N ALA A 58 2.60 24.93 7.26
CA ALA A 58 2.42 24.47 8.64
C ALA A 58 0.95 24.18 9.02
N ILE A 59 -0.03 24.85 8.40
CA ILE A 59 -1.46 24.59 8.67
C ILE A 59 -1.98 23.25 8.14
N ASP A 60 -1.42 22.73 7.05
CA ASP A 60 -1.78 21.39 6.55
C ASP A 60 -1.34 20.31 7.53
N TRP A 61 -0.34 20.64 8.35
CA TRP A 61 0.22 19.78 9.36
C TRP A 61 -0.52 19.84 10.70
N LEU A 62 -1.32 20.90 10.95
CA LEU A 62 -2.03 21.09 12.22
C LEU A 62 -2.95 19.90 12.59
N PRO A 63 -3.77 19.32 11.69
CA PRO A 63 -4.59 18.16 12.02
C PRO A 63 -3.74 16.91 12.34
N ILE A 64 -2.61 16.74 11.65
CA ILE A 64 -1.70 15.60 11.82
C ILE A 64 -0.98 15.73 13.16
N GLY A 65 -0.38 16.89 13.43
CA GLY A 65 0.31 17.21 14.68
C GLY A 65 -0.62 17.18 15.89
N VAL A 66 -1.83 17.75 15.78
CA VAL A 66 -2.86 17.69 16.84
C VAL A 66 -3.30 16.24 17.07
N SER A 67 -3.56 15.46 16.00
CA SER A 67 -3.92 14.05 16.17
C SER A 67 -2.79 13.25 16.82
N HIS A 68 -1.53 13.52 16.47
CA HIS A 68 -0.36 12.87 17.07
C HIS A 68 -0.20 13.28 18.54
N LEU A 69 -0.34 14.57 18.86
CA LEU A 69 -0.31 15.09 20.23
C LEU A 69 -1.45 14.52 21.08
N ILE A 70 -2.67 14.45 20.55
CA ILE A 70 -3.81 13.84 21.23
C ILE A 70 -3.55 12.35 21.45
N ARG A 71 -3.08 11.58 20.44
CA ARG A 71 -2.72 10.16 20.60
C ARG A 71 -1.58 9.96 21.61
N ARG A 72 -0.62 10.89 21.66
CA ARG A 72 0.48 10.87 22.64
C ARG A 72 -0.02 11.17 24.05
N ALA A 73 -0.83 12.21 24.22
CA ALA A 73 -1.43 12.61 25.49
C ALA A 73 -2.41 11.56 26.04
N THR A 74 -3.19 10.92 25.16
CA THR A 74 -4.15 9.85 25.53
C THR A 74 -3.50 8.47 25.70
N ARG A 75 -2.17 8.34 25.51
CA ARG A 75 -1.43 7.06 25.49
C ARG A 75 -1.97 6.02 24.49
N GLN A 76 -2.78 6.44 23.51
CA GLN A 76 -3.32 5.58 22.45
C GLN A 76 -2.33 5.36 21.28
N HIS A 77 -1.12 5.90 21.39
CA HIS A 77 -0.07 5.74 20.39
C HIS A 77 0.64 4.39 20.50
N GLN A 78 0.71 3.77 21.68
CA GLN A 78 1.34 2.47 21.86
C GLN A 78 0.29 1.38 21.96
N TYR A 79 0.59 0.26 21.31
CA TYR A 79 -0.21 -0.96 21.46
C TYR A 79 0.56 -1.99 22.27
N ARG A 80 -0.12 -2.63 23.21
CA ARG A 80 0.36 -3.79 23.96
C ARG A 80 -0.74 -4.85 23.98
N ALA A 81 -0.37 -6.09 23.69
CA ALA A 81 -1.28 -7.22 23.81
C ALA A 81 -1.79 -7.33 25.26
N LYS A 82 -3.07 -7.64 25.40
CA LYS A 82 -3.70 -7.77 26.72
C LYS A 82 -3.53 -9.21 27.19
N VAL A 83 -2.79 -9.40 28.28
CA VAL A 83 -2.47 -10.73 28.83
C VAL A 83 -3.71 -11.44 29.39
N TRP A 84 -4.64 -10.71 30.00
CA TRP A 84 -5.76 -11.30 30.78
C TRP A 84 -7.13 -11.19 30.13
N ARG A 85 -7.22 -10.67 28.89
CA ARG A 85 -8.51 -10.42 28.24
C ARG A 85 -8.63 -11.26 26.98
N THR A 86 -9.49 -12.28 27.04
CA THR A 86 -9.87 -13.08 25.89
C THR A 86 -10.58 -12.22 24.85
N ARG A 87 -10.28 -12.45 23.58
CA ARG A 87 -10.94 -11.78 22.46
C ARG A 87 -12.24 -12.53 22.12
N PRO A 88 -13.24 -11.84 21.55
CA PRO A 88 -14.38 -12.51 20.95
C PRO A 88 -13.88 -13.37 19.77
N GLU A 89 -14.34 -14.61 19.71
CA GLU A 89 -14.09 -15.52 18.59
C GLU A 89 -14.49 -14.85 17.27
N GLY A 90 -13.68 -15.09 16.23
CA GLY A 90 -13.93 -14.53 14.91
C GLY A 90 -13.38 -13.11 14.71
N THR A 91 -12.62 -12.54 15.63
CA THR A 91 -12.01 -11.20 15.46
C THR A 91 -10.50 -11.26 15.25
N LEU A 92 -9.98 -10.40 14.37
CA LEU A 92 -8.55 -10.30 14.12
C LEU A 92 -7.81 -9.66 15.31
N GLY A 93 -6.68 -10.24 15.71
CA GLY A 93 -5.82 -9.78 16.80
C GLY A 93 -5.07 -8.45 16.58
N LEU A 94 -5.57 -7.59 15.70
CA LEU A 94 -4.88 -6.38 15.23
C LEU A 94 -5.05 -5.18 16.18
N PRO A 95 -4.11 -4.22 16.17
CA PRO A 95 -4.19 -3.04 17.04
C PRO A 95 -5.28 -2.04 16.62
N GLY A 96 -5.70 -1.23 17.60
CA GLY A 96 -6.55 -0.06 17.39
C GLY A 96 -7.92 -0.34 16.77
N ASN A 97 -8.30 0.44 15.75
CA ASN A 97 -9.61 0.33 15.11
C ASN A 97 -9.79 -0.95 14.27
N ARG A 98 -8.69 -1.66 13.98
CA ARG A 98 -8.68 -2.90 13.17
C ARG A 98 -8.86 -4.16 14.01
N ALA A 99 -8.80 -4.05 15.33
CA ALA A 99 -9.17 -5.11 16.28
C ALA A 99 -10.62 -5.61 16.12
N ARG A 100 -11.46 -4.91 15.34
CA ARG A 100 -12.87 -5.25 15.10
C ARG A 100 -13.12 -5.84 13.72
N LEU A 101 -12.07 -6.13 12.97
CA LEU A 101 -12.22 -6.85 11.72
C LEU A 101 -12.62 -8.29 12.06
N GLU A 102 -13.73 -8.72 11.47
CA GLU A 102 -14.27 -10.06 11.68
C GLU A 102 -13.75 -10.99 10.58
N MET A 103 -13.23 -12.16 10.93
CA MET A 103 -12.96 -13.21 9.98
C MET A 103 -14.25 -13.97 9.63
N LEU A 104 -14.37 -14.31 8.36
CA LEU A 104 -15.43 -15.13 7.82
C LEU A 104 -14.77 -16.19 6.95
N VAL A 105 -14.79 -17.44 7.41
CA VAL A 105 -14.31 -18.58 6.62
C VAL A 105 -15.44 -19.02 5.71
N ASP A 106 -15.17 -19.08 4.41
CA ASP A 106 -16.11 -19.62 3.44
C ASP A 106 -15.90 -21.13 3.31
N GLU A 107 -16.87 -21.93 3.75
CA GLU A 107 -16.80 -23.40 3.74
C GLU A 107 -16.63 -23.98 2.34
N VAL A 108 -17.13 -23.28 1.30
CA VAL A 108 -17.09 -23.77 -0.08
C VAL A 108 -15.70 -23.61 -0.70
N SER A 109 -15.05 -22.47 -0.46
CA SER A 109 -13.74 -22.17 -1.05
C SER A 109 -12.56 -22.42 -0.11
N GLY A 110 -12.81 -22.61 1.19
CA GLY A 110 -11.77 -22.67 2.23
C GLY A 110 -11.08 -21.34 2.50
N ALA A 111 -11.47 -20.27 1.80
CA ALA A 111 -10.83 -18.97 1.88
C ALA A 111 -11.28 -18.20 3.13
N VAL A 112 -10.33 -17.49 3.77
CA VAL A 112 -10.65 -16.52 4.81
C VAL A 112 -10.99 -15.16 4.19
N MET A 113 -12.19 -14.67 4.47
CA MET A 113 -12.65 -13.34 4.11
C MET A 113 -12.63 -12.45 5.34
N VAL A 114 -12.22 -11.19 5.17
CA VAL A 114 -12.14 -10.22 6.27
C VAL A 114 -13.22 -9.16 6.12
N LEU A 115 -14.13 -9.13 7.08
CA LEU A 115 -15.27 -8.22 7.14
C LEU A 115 -14.97 -7.02 8.05
N ASP A 116 -14.98 -5.82 7.46
CA ASP A 116 -15.02 -4.56 8.22
C ASP A 116 -16.47 -4.08 8.34
N ARG A 117 -17.06 -4.23 9.53
CA ARG A 117 -18.43 -3.76 9.79
C ARG A 117 -18.58 -2.26 9.80
N ARG A 118 -17.53 -1.49 10.12
CA ARG A 118 -17.61 -0.03 10.13
C ARG A 118 -17.53 0.54 8.73
N LYS A 119 -16.61 0.05 7.92
CA LYS A 119 -16.46 0.49 6.53
C LYS A 119 -17.39 -0.25 5.56
N LYS A 120 -18.11 -1.27 6.05
CA LYS A 120 -18.96 -2.18 5.26
C LYS A 120 -18.19 -2.78 4.08
N THR A 121 -16.97 -3.25 4.33
CA THR A 121 -16.13 -3.85 3.29
C THR A 121 -15.85 -5.31 3.58
N LEU A 122 -15.75 -6.11 2.52
CA LEU A 122 -15.34 -7.50 2.59
C LEU A 122 -14.08 -7.67 1.73
N ALA A 123 -13.00 -8.19 2.32
CA ALA A 123 -11.73 -8.42 1.63
C ALA A 123 -11.43 -9.91 1.52
N VAL A 124 -10.85 -10.33 0.41
CA VAL A 124 -10.34 -11.70 0.20
C VAL A 124 -8.99 -11.62 -0.53
N THR A 125 -8.09 -12.54 -0.23
CA THR A 125 -6.71 -12.48 -0.71
C THR A 125 -6.31 -13.78 -1.40
N ALA A 126 -5.79 -13.63 -2.62
CA ALA A 126 -5.17 -14.70 -3.38
C ALA A 126 -3.65 -14.66 -3.21
N ALA A 127 -3.04 -15.81 -2.93
CA ALA A 127 -1.61 -16.02 -3.11
C ALA A 127 -1.35 -16.31 -4.59
N VAL A 128 -0.46 -15.53 -5.20
CA VAL A 128 -0.12 -15.66 -6.62
C VAL A 128 1.37 -15.85 -6.78
N GLN A 129 1.76 -16.49 -7.87
CA GLN A 129 3.15 -16.60 -8.26
C GLN A 129 3.31 -16.14 -9.70
N GLY A 130 4.37 -15.36 -9.95
CA GLY A 130 4.76 -14.98 -11.30
C GLY A 130 5.53 -16.11 -11.99
N SER A 131 5.35 -16.19 -13.30
CA SER A 131 6.24 -16.93 -14.20
C SER A 131 7.59 -16.20 -14.36
N SER A 132 8.54 -16.78 -15.09
CA SER A 132 9.93 -16.33 -15.23
C SER A 132 10.12 -15.00 -15.98
N PHE A 133 9.57 -13.90 -15.46
CA PHE A 133 9.53 -12.58 -16.11
C PHE A 133 10.92 -12.02 -16.52
N LEU A 134 11.94 -12.21 -15.67
CA LEU A 134 13.28 -11.64 -15.89
C LEU A 134 14.08 -12.34 -17.00
N LEU A 135 13.74 -13.59 -17.32
CA LEU A 135 14.42 -14.37 -18.35
C LEU A 135 13.66 -14.36 -19.69
N ASP A 136 12.44 -13.81 -19.70
CA ASP A 136 11.63 -13.72 -20.90
C ASP A 136 12.17 -12.66 -21.86
N GLU A 137 11.86 -12.83 -23.14
CA GLU A 137 12.12 -11.79 -24.14
C GLU A 137 11.22 -10.56 -23.92
N THR A 138 11.65 -9.39 -24.39
CA THR A 138 10.93 -8.13 -24.23
C THR A 138 9.49 -8.20 -24.77
N ALA A 139 9.24 -8.97 -25.83
CA ALA A 139 7.90 -9.16 -26.38
C ALA A 139 6.97 -9.87 -25.38
N ASP A 140 7.46 -10.93 -24.73
CA ASP A 140 6.72 -11.70 -23.73
C ASP A 140 6.56 -10.91 -22.43
N GLN A 141 7.60 -10.17 -22.01
CA GLN A 141 7.49 -9.21 -20.89
C GLN A 141 6.39 -8.19 -21.14
N ASN A 142 6.33 -7.63 -22.36
CA ASN A 142 5.30 -6.69 -22.75
C ASN A 142 3.91 -7.33 -22.80
N ALA A 143 3.80 -8.56 -23.31
CA ALA A 143 2.55 -9.32 -23.32
C ALA A 143 2.01 -9.54 -21.90
N LYS A 144 2.87 -9.98 -20.97
CA LYS A 144 2.51 -10.18 -19.55
C LYS A 144 2.10 -8.88 -18.86
N GLY A 145 2.83 -7.79 -19.10
CA GLY A 145 2.46 -6.48 -18.53
C GLY A 145 1.14 -5.93 -19.08
N ASN A 146 0.89 -6.10 -20.38
CA ASN A 146 -0.41 -5.75 -20.98
C ASN A 146 -1.54 -6.64 -20.43
N GLY A 147 -1.29 -7.93 -20.25
CA GLY A 147 -2.20 -8.87 -19.61
C GLY A 147 -2.52 -8.48 -18.17
N TYR A 148 -1.52 -8.05 -17.40
CA TYR A 148 -1.72 -7.52 -16.05
C TYR A 148 -2.60 -6.26 -16.03
N GLY A 149 -2.40 -5.33 -16.98
CA GLY A 149 -3.27 -4.16 -17.14
C GLY A 149 -4.73 -4.54 -17.46
N ARG A 150 -4.94 -5.57 -18.30
CA ARG A 150 -6.28 -6.11 -18.60
C ARG A 150 -6.90 -6.80 -17.39
N LEU A 151 -6.14 -7.62 -16.66
CA LEU A 151 -6.57 -8.26 -15.41
C LEU A 151 -7.07 -7.22 -14.42
N LEU A 152 -6.29 -6.15 -14.17
CA LEU A 152 -6.72 -5.08 -13.27
C LEU A 152 -8.00 -4.40 -13.78
N SER A 153 -8.12 -4.15 -15.08
CA SER A 153 -9.32 -3.52 -15.66
C SER A 153 -10.57 -4.39 -15.55
N VAL A 154 -10.47 -5.69 -15.80
CA VAL A 154 -11.60 -6.64 -15.66
C VAL A 154 -12.03 -6.72 -14.19
N VAL A 155 -11.09 -6.90 -13.27
CA VAL A 155 -11.41 -6.95 -11.84
C VAL A 155 -11.95 -5.60 -11.35
N GLY A 156 -11.33 -4.48 -11.74
CA GLY A 156 -11.73 -3.13 -11.30
C GLY A 156 -13.05 -2.63 -11.88
N SER A 157 -13.43 -3.09 -13.08
CA SER A 157 -14.75 -2.78 -13.67
C SER A 157 -15.89 -3.57 -13.04
N THR A 158 -15.58 -4.64 -12.30
CA THR A 158 -16.59 -5.48 -11.70
C THR A 158 -17.35 -4.72 -10.60
N GLU A 159 -18.68 -4.86 -10.59
CA GLU A 159 -19.55 -4.13 -9.67
C GLU A 159 -19.12 -4.33 -8.19
N GLY A 160 -18.95 -3.21 -7.49
CA GLY A 160 -18.71 -3.18 -6.05
C GLY A 160 -17.26 -3.18 -5.61
N ILE A 161 -16.31 -3.35 -6.53
CA ILE A 161 -14.90 -3.37 -6.19
C ILE A 161 -14.47 -1.98 -5.74
N LYS A 162 -14.01 -1.89 -4.49
CA LYS A 162 -13.59 -0.65 -3.85
C LYS A 162 -12.11 -0.43 -3.97
N ARG A 163 -11.34 -1.53 -3.91
CA ARG A 163 -9.89 -1.50 -3.90
C ARG A 163 -9.33 -2.85 -4.32
N ILE A 164 -8.21 -2.80 -5.02
CA ILE A 164 -7.34 -3.94 -5.30
C ILE A 164 -5.99 -3.60 -4.66
N GLN A 165 -5.45 -4.50 -3.85
CA GLN A 165 -4.10 -4.37 -3.31
C GLN A 165 -3.24 -5.48 -3.89
N VAL A 166 -2.17 -5.11 -4.59
CA VAL A 166 -1.15 -6.04 -5.04
C VAL A 166 0.07 -5.82 -4.16
N ARG A 167 0.48 -6.85 -3.44
CA ARG A 167 1.58 -6.79 -2.49
C ARG A 167 2.64 -7.80 -2.87
N THR A 168 3.89 -7.35 -2.90
CA THR A 168 5.08 -8.21 -3.01
C THR A 168 5.93 -8.02 -1.77
N ARG A 169 6.43 -9.13 -1.21
CA ARG A 169 7.32 -9.14 -0.05
C ARG A 169 8.53 -10.00 -0.37
N SER A 170 9.70 -9.41 -0.27
CA SER A 170 11.00 -10.08 -0.42
C SER A 170 11.55 -10.38 0.97
N THR A 171 11.82 -11.65 1.27
CA THR A 171 12.46 -12.08 2.52
C THR A 171 13.67 -12.94 2.20
N ALA A 172 14.65 -12.98 3.08
CA ALA A 172 15.67 -14.02 3.02
C ALA A 172 14.98 -15.39 3.12
N ASP A 173 15.34 -16.31 2.23
CA ASP A 173 14.86 -17.68 2.23
C ASP A 173 15.83 -18.55 3.03
N VAL A 174 15.36 -19.14 4.12
CA VAL A 174 16.18 -20.04 4.93
C VAL A 174 16.30 -21.45 4.33
N GLY A 175 15.81 -21.67 3.12
CA GLY A 175 15.89 -22.96 2.42
C GLY A 175 15.04 -24.04 3.09
N ALA A 176 14.00 -23.66 3.84
CA ALA A 176 13.18 -24.58 4.62
C ALA A 176 12.56 -25.70 3.77
N ASP A 177 12.14 -25.38 2.54
CA ASP A 177 11.56 -26.35 1.61
C ASP A 177 12.61 -27.38 1.16
N ILE A 178 13.86 -26.96 0.97
CA ILE A 178 14.98 -27.84 0.65
C ILE A 178 15.35 -28.71 1.86
N HIS A 179 15.37 -28.12 3.06
CA HIS A 179 15.58 -28.86 4.31
C HIS A 179 14.45 -29.87 4.58
N ARG A 180 13.20 -29.57 4.25
CA ARG A 180 12.06 -30.48 4.40
C ARG A 180 12.14 -31.64 3.40
N TYR A 181 12.42 -31.36 2.13
CA TYR A 181 12.68 -32.39 1.12
C TYR A 181 13.82 -33.32 1.57
N TRP A 182 14.93 -32.73 2.06
CA TRP A 182 16.04 -33.49 2.61
C TRP A 182 15.64 -34.37 3.80
N ALA A 183 14.89 -33.82 4.77
CA ALA A 183 14.44 -34.54 5.95
C ALA A 183 13.51 -35.72 5.59
N GLN A 184 12.63 -35.53 4.60
CA GLN A 184 11.72 -36.57 4.10
C GLN A 184 12.48 -37.66 3.33
N ASN A 185 13.48 -37.29 2.53
CA ASN A 185 14.26 -38.24 1.75
C ASN A 185 15.48 -38.80 2.51
N ARG A 186 15.69 -38.38 3.77
CA ARG A 186 16.82 -38.78 4.62
C ARG A 186 16.90 -40.30 4.82
N ALA A 187 15.77 -40.98 4.92
CA ALA A 187 15.72 -42.44 5.09
C ALA A 187 16.17 -43.22 3.85
N GLN A 188 16.16 -42.59 2.68
CA GLN A 188 16.59 -43.18 1.41
C GLN A 188 18.05 -42.81 1.06
N MET A 189 18.71 -41.96 1.85
CA MET A 189 20.06 -41.47 1.60
C MET A 189 21.07 -42.12 2.56
N ASN A 190 22.24 -42.49 2.03
CA ASN A 190 23.32 -43.06 2.82
C ASN A 190 24.04 -41.92 3.58
N LEU A 191 23.74 -41.79 4.88
CA LEU A 191 24.14 -40.66 5.73
C LEU A 191 25.66 -40.53 5.95
N ASP A 192 26.42 -41.61 5.79
CA ASP A 192 27.88 -41.65 6.01
C ASP A 192 28.70 -41.27 4.77
N HIS A 193 28.05 -40.90 3.66
CA HIS A 193 28.76 -40.54 2.44
C HIS A 193 29.35 -39.11 2.52
N PRO A 194 30.64 -38.89 2.24
CA PRO A 194 31.31 -37.58 2.42
C PRO A 194 30.68 -36.43 1.59
N VAL A 195 30.03 -36.74 0.48
CA VAL A 195 29.27 -35.76 -0.34
C VAL A 195 28.10 -35.13 0.43
N GLN A 196 27.55 -35.80 1.44
CA GLN A 196 26.43 -35.31 2.24
C GLN A 196 26.86 -34.16 3.16
N ALA A 197 28.11 -34.16 3.65
CA ALA A 197 28.66 -33.07 4.43
C ALA A 197 28.85 -31.81 3.56
N SER A 198 29.45 -31.96 2.38
CA SER A 198 29.61 -30.86 1.41
C SER A 198 28.27 -30.34 0.89
N TYR A 199 27.28 -31.21 0.69
CA TYR A 199 25.94 -30.78 0.26
C TYR A 199 25.22 -29.99 1.37
N ARG A 200 25.34 -30.40 2.64
CA ARG A 200 24.82 -29.63 3.79
C ARG A 200 25.49 -28.26 3.91
N GLU A 201 26.80 -28.19 3.69
CA GLU A 201 27.55 -26.94 3.70
C GLU A 201 27.12 -26.03 2.54
N LEU A 202 26.92 -26.59 1.35
CA LEU A 202 26.37 -25.87 0.19
C LEU A 202 24.94 -25.38 0.44
N LEU A 203 24.07 -26.19 1.06
CA LEU A 203 22.71 -25.78 1.41
C LEU A 203 22.72 -24.64 2.44
N ALA A 204 23.51 -24.77 3.50
CA ALA A 204 23.67 -23.73 4.51
C ALA A 204 24.22 -22.42 3.90
N TRP A 205 25.16 -22.54 2.97
CA TRP A 205 25.69 -21.40 2.22
C TRP A 205 24.62 -20.78 1.30
N SER A 206 23.84 -21.61 0.60
CA SER A 206 22.78 -21.17 -0.33
C SER A 206 21.66 -20.38 0.35
N GLY A 207 21.24 -20.78 1.56
CA GLY A 207 20.24 -20.04 2.34
C GLY A 207 20.68 -18.63 2.76
N THR A 208 21.96 -18.27 2.60
CA THR A 208 22.47 -16.93 2.93
C THR A 208 22.17 -15.90 1.85
N PHE A 209 21.86 -16.33 0.61
CA PHE A 209 21.60 -15.44 -0.53
C PHE A 209 20.32 -15.74 -1.30
N MET A 210 19.59 -16.82 -0.97
CA MET A 210 18.28 -17.06 -1.57
C MET A 210 17.26 -16.08 -1.00
N GLU A 211 16.45 -15.50 -1.88
CA GLU A 211 15.34 -14.63 -1.50
C GLU A 211 14.02 -15.26 -1.93
N ARG A 212 13.05 -15.27 -1.01
CA ARG A 212 11.69 -15.70 -1.24
C ARG A 212 10.84 -14.46 -1.52
N HIS A 213 10.17 -14.48 -2.67
CA HIS A 213 9.22 -13.44 -3.04
C HIS A 213 7.80 -13.95 -2.89
N GLU A 214 7.06 -13.36 -1.96
CA GLU A 214 5.65 -13.65 -1.74
C GLU A 214 4.81 -12.56 -2.41
N ALA A 215 3.96 -12.96 -3.36
CA ALA A 215 3.05 -12.06 -4.04
C ALA A 215 1.59 -12.40 -3.68
N THR A 216 0.81 -11.37 -3.36
CA THR A 216 -0.61 -11.52 -3.01
C THR A 216 -1.45 -10.45 -3.70
N ILE A 217 -2.63 -10.83 -4.17
CA ILE A 217 -3.65 -9.91 -4.70
C ILE A 217 -4.85 -9.95 -3.75
N THR A 218 -5.15 -8.83 -3.11
CA THR A 218 -6.33 -8.66 -2.26
C THR A 218 -7.39 -7.88 -3.01
N ILE A 219 -8.61 -8.39 -3.03
CA ILE A 219 -9.78 -7.72 -3.59
C ILE A 219 -10.68 -7.27 -2.45
N VAL A 220 -11.09 -6.00 -2.47
CA VAL A 220 -11.99 -5.41 -1.48
C VAL A 220 -13.30 -4.99 -2.12
N LEU A 221 -14.39 -5.54 -1.61
CA LEU A 221 -15.76 -5.26 -2.02
C LEU A 221 -16.42 -4.24 -1.08
N ASP A 222 -17.17 -3.29 -1.64
CA ASP A 222 -18.02 -2.35 -0.90
C ASP A 222 -19.44 -2.90 -0.78
N LEU A 223 -19.79 -3.43 0.40
CA LEU A 223 -21.08 -4.08 0.65
C LEU A 223 -22.27 -3.12 0.58
N GLU A 224 -22.04 -1.82 0.72
CA GLU A 224 -23.10 -0.82 0.59
C GLU A 224 -23.51 -0.63 -0.87
N LYS A 225 -22.54 -0.61 -1.78
CA LYS A 225 -22.78 -0.50 -3.22
C LYS A 225 -23.44 -1.76 -3.79
N VAL A 226 -23.05 -2.95 -3.32
CA VAL A 226 -23.59 -4.24 -3.83
C VAL A 226 -24.74 -4.80 -3.02
N LYS A 227 -25.39 -3.99 -2.18
CA LYS A 227 -26.46 -4.45 -1.28
C LYS A 227 -27.58 -5.20 -2.00
N LYS A 228 -27.94 -4.79 -3.22
CA LYS A 228 -28.97 -5.46 -4.04
C LYS A 228 -28.50 -6.83 -4.49
N SER A 229 -27.28 -6.91 -5.03
CA SER A 229 -26.65 -8.16 -5.48
C SER A 229 -26.48 -9.13 -4.30
N VAL A 230 -26.01 -8.66 -3.14
CA VAL A 230 -25.91 -9.47 -1.91
C VAL A 230 -27.26 -10.03 -1.47
N ARG A 231 -28.34 -9.24 -1.56
CA ARG A 231 -29.71 -9.71 -1.25
C ARG A 231 -30.19 -10.79 -2.22
N ALA A 232 -29.85 -10.68 -3.51
CA ALA A 232 -30.19 -11.68 -4.51
C ALA A 232 -29.53 -13.05 -4.22
N TYR A 233 -28.31 -13.04 -3.66
CA TYR A 233 -27.59 -14.25 -3.23
C TYR A 233 -27.97 -14.75 -1.83
N GLY A 234 -29.15 -14.39 -1.31
CA GLY A 234 -29.64 -14.85 0.00
C GLY A 234 -29.37 -13.90 1.17
N GLY A 235 -28.65 -12.80 0.94
CA GLY A 235 -28.44 -11.75 1.95
C GLY A 235 -27.46 -12.13 3.06
N GLY A 236 -27.24 -11.17 3.97
CA GLY A 236 -26.35 -11.36 5.12
C GLY A 236 -24.90 -11.66 4.75
N LYS A 237 -24.23 -12.40 5.64
CA LYS A 237 -22.83 -12.84 5.46
C LYS A 237 -22.70 -13.88 4.33
N THR A 238 -23.64 -14.81 4.23
CA THR A 238 -23.65 -15.88 3.21
C THR A 238 -23.79 -15.33 1.79
N GLY A 239 -24.71 -14.38 1.56
CA GLY A 239 -24.86 -13.74 0.25
C GLY A 239 -23.67 -12.86 -0.12
N ALA A 240 -23.01 -12.24 0.85
CA ALA A 240 -21.77 -11.49 0.62
C ALA A 240 -20.61 -12.42 0.23
N ALA A 241 -20.48 -13.57 0.89
CA ALA A 241 -19.50 -14.59 0.53
C ALA A 241 -19.77 -15.19 -0.86
N ALA A 242 -21.03 -15.48 -1.20
CA ALA A 242 -21.42 -15.95 -2.53
C ALA A 242 -21.10 -14.94 -3.64
N LEU A 243 -21.38 -13.65 -3.41
CA LEU A 243 -21.00 -12.60 -4.35
C LEU A 243 -19.47 -12.49 -4.46
N MET A 244 -18.74 -12.61 -3.35
CA MET A 244 -17.28 -12.59 -3.36
C MET A 244 -16.70 -13.78 -4.15
N ARG A 245 -17.27 -14.99 -4.04
CA ARG A 245 -16.88 -16.15 -4.86
C ARG A 245 -16.99 -15.87 -6.36
N GLN A 246 -18.02 -15.14 -6.79
CA GLN A 246 -18.12 -14.71 -8.18
C GLN A 246 -16.93 -13.82 -8.57
N ARG A 247 -16.51 -12.88 -7.70
CA ARG A 247 -15.34 -12.02 -7.95
C ARG A 247 -14.04 -12.81 -7.94
N MET A 248 -13.93 -13.81 -7.06
CA MET A 248 -12.80 -14.73 -7.00
C MET A 248 -12.63 -15.45 -8.34
N SER A 249 -13.70 -16.04 -8.87
CA SER A 249 -13.69 -16.70 -10.19
C SER A 249 -13.29 -15.75 -11.33
N THR A 250 -13.75 -14.49 -11.30
CA THR A 250 -13.33 -13.48 -12.28
C THR A 250 -11.82 -13.20 -12.22
N LEU A 251 -11.23 -13.13 -11.03
CA LEU A 251 -9.77 -12.97 -10.89
C LEU A 251 -9.05 -14.20 -11.47
N GLU A 252 -9.47 -15.40 -11.08
CA GLU A 252 -8.85 -16.66 -11.50
C GLU A 252 -8.76 -16.79 -13.02
N GLN A 253 -9.85 -16.46 -13.73
CA GLN A 253 -9.92 -16.52 -15.19
C GLN A 253 -8.96 -15.56 -15.90
N GLN A 254 -8.45 -14.53 -15.22
CA GLN A 254 -7.60 -13.50 -15.83
C GLN A 254 -6.11 -13.67 -15.51
N LEU A 255 -5.76 -14.48 -14.49
CA LEU A 255 -4.37 -14.60 -13.98
C LEU A 255 -3.39 -15.10 -15.05
N ASP A 256 -3.79 -16.10 -15.83
CA ASP A 256 -2.93 -16.72 -16.84
C ASP A 256 -2.49 -15.72 -17.92
N SER A 257 -3.41 -14.86 -18.36
CA SER A 257 -3.11 -13.80 -19.34
C SER A 257 -2.06 -12.78 -18.85
N ALA A 258 -1.93 -12.63 -17.53
CA ALA A 258 -0.92 -11.78 -16.89
C ALA A 258 0.39 -12.53 -16.60
N GLY A 259 0.51 -13.81 -17.01
CA GLY A 259 1.64 -14.67 -16.68
C GLY A 259 1.72 -15.03 -15.19
N LEU A 260 0.58 -15.02 -14.50
CA LEU A 260 0.45 -15.33 -13.07
C LEU A 260 -0.27 -16.66 -12.88
N THR A 261 0.16 -17.44 -11.90
CA THR A 261 -0.51 -18.66 -11.46
C THR A 261 -1.09 -18.48 -10.07
N LEU A 262 -2.33 -18.91 -9.86
CA LEU A 262 -2.93 -18.96 -8.52
C LEU A 262 -2.28 -20.08 -7.71
N ARG A 263 -1.72 -19.75 -6.54
CA ARG A 263 -1.27 -20.76 -5.57
C ARG A 263 -2.41 -21.24 -4.69
N GLY A 264 -3.32 -20.33 -4.36
CA GLY A 264 -4.53 -20.62 -3.59
C GLY A 264 -5.12 -19.33 -3.02
N TRP A 265 -6.33 -19.41 -2.52
CA TRP A 265 -6.89 -18.37 -1.66
C TRP A 265 -6.34 -18.55 -0.25
N LEU A 266 -6.03 -17.45 0.44
CA LEU A 266 -5.48 -17.54 1.79
C LEU A 266 -6.48 -18.21 2.72
N THR A 267 -5.99 -19.20 3.47
CA THR A 267 -6.71 -19.82 4.58
C THR A 267 -6.56 -18.99 5.86
N LYS A 268 -7.25 -19.40 6.94
CA LYS A 268 -7.08 -18.80 8.27
C LYS A 268 -5.61 -18.81 8.70
N ASP A 269 -4.93 -19.94 8.49
CA ASP A 269 -3.56 -20.16 8.95
C ASP A 269 -2.55 -19.41 8.09
N ASP A 270 -2.78 -19.31 6.77
CA ASP A 270 -1.94 -18.51 5.89
C ASP A 270 -2.00 -17.03 6.28
N LEU A 271 -3.20 -16.51 6.54
CA LEU A 271 -3.37 -15.13 6.96
C LEU A 271 -2.75 -14.90 8.34
N ALA A 272 -2.88 -15.84 9.27
CA ALA A 272 -2.26 -15.77 10.60
C ALA A 272 -0.73 -15.72 10.50
N THR A 273 -0.15 -16.58 9.66
CA THR A 273 1.29 -16.60 9.36
C THR A 273 1.75 -15.25 8.82
N ILE A 274 1.05 -14.71 7.82
CA ILE A 274 1.41 -13.42 7.22
C ILE A 274 1.33 -12.29 8.24
N VAL A 275 0.27 -12.24 9.06
CA VAL A 275 0.12 -11.22 10.12
C VAL A 275 1.25 -11.34 11.14
N ARG A 276 1.54 -12.55 11.63
CA ARG A 276 2.62 -12.78 12.60
C ARG A 276 3.98 -12.40 12.01
N CYS A 277 4.32 -12.86 10.82
CA CYS A 277 5.58 -12.54 10.13
C CYS A 277 5.73 -11.06 9.77
N ALA A 278 4.63 -10.33 9.61
CA ALA A 278 4.65 -8.89 9.39
C ALA A 278 5.11 -8.14 10.64
N TYR A 279 4.52 -8.46 11.80
CA TYR A 279 4.82 -7.80 13.08
C TYR A 279 6.02 -8.38 13.83
N ASP A 280 6.36 -9.64 13.58
CA ASP A 280 7.52 -10.33 14.15
C ASP A 280 8.36 -10.94 13.01
N PRO A 281 9.22 -10.15 12.36
CA PRO A 281 10.11 -10.65 11.30
C PRO A 281 11.03 -11.78 11.77
N ALA A 282 11.42 -11.83 13.06
CA ALA A 282 12.25 -12.91 13.61
C ALA A 282 11.50 -14.26 13.69
N ALA A 283 10.18 -14.25 13.88
CA ALA A 283 9.36 -15.47 13.80
C ALA A 283 9.27 -16.06 12.39
N ALA A 284 9.55 -15.27 11.34
CA ALA A 284 9.39 -15.73 9.95
C ALA A 284 10.22 -16.99 9.65
N THR A 285 11.48 -17.03 10.10
CA THR A 285 12.35 -18.20 9.94
C THR A 285 11.76 -19.46 10.58
N ARG A 286 11.24 -19.35 11.81
CA ARG A 286 10.65 -20.46 12.55
C ARG A 286 9.38 -20.95 11.87
N LEU A 287 8.49 -20.04 11.49
CA LEU A 287 7.20 -20.38 10.86
C LEU A 287 7.37 -20.90 9.43
N GLN A 288 8.44 -20.52 8.74
CA GLN A 288 8.79 -21.11 7.45
C GLN A 288 9.20 -22.58 7.59
N ALA A 289 10.00 -22.90 8.62
CA ALA A 289 10.41 -24.27 8.92
C ALA A 289 9.24 -25.12 9.44
N HIS A 290 8.43 -24.53 10.34
CA HIS A 290 7.34 -25.18 11.06
C HIS A 290 6.00 -24.42 10.91
N PRO A 291 5.34 -24.50 9.74
CA PRO A 291 4.04 -23.86 9.52
C PRO A 291 2.93 -24.37 10.46
N GLU A 292 3.06 -25.58 10.99
CA GLU A 292 2.12 -26.17 11.96
C GLU A 292 2.12 -25.47 13.32
N GLN A 293 3.13 -24.65 13.61
CA GLN A 293 3.25 -23.88 14.86
C GLN A 293 2.64 -22.48 14.77
N VAL A 294 1.88 -22.21 13.71
CA VAL A 294 1.16 -20.96 13.54
C VAL A 294 0.05 -20.91 14.58
N GLU A 295 0.03 -19.81 15.33
CA GLU A 295 -1.04 -19.54 16.28
C GLU A 295 -2.33 -19.21 15.53
N ASP A 296 -3.47 -19.39 16.22
CA ASP A 296 -4.75 -18.96 15.68
C ASP A 296 -4.73 -17.50 15.25
N LEU A 297 -5.44 -17.19 14.17
CA LEU A 297 -5.54 -15.83 13.60
C LEU A 297 -5.98 -14.74 14.61
N GLU A 298 -6.71 -15.15 15.65
CA GLU A 298 -7.15 -14.27 16.73
C GLU A 298 -5.99 -13.78 17.61
N ASP A 299 -4.93 -14.59 17.70
CA ASP A 299 -3.76 -14.36 18.54
C ASP A 299 -2.52 -13.98 17.73
N ALA A 300 -2.52 -14.22 16.41
CA ALA A 300 -1.44 -13.91 15.46
C ALA A 300 -1.02 -12.42 15.38
N GLY A 301 -1.77 -11.52 16.01
CA GLY A 301 -1.44 -10.10 16.08
C GLY A 301 -0.22 -9.76 16.93
N PRO A 302 0.27 -8.51 16.88
CA PRO A 302 1.50 -8.10 17.56
C PRO A 302 1.39 -8.18 19.08
N MET A 303 2.53 -8.36 19.76
CA MET A 303 2.64 -8.19 21.20
C MET A 303 2.81 -6.72 21.59
N ALA A 304 3.58 -5.97 20.80
CA ALA A 304 3.85 -4.56 20.99
C ALA A 304 3.95 -3.82 19.64
N VAL A 305 3.34 -2.63 19.56
CA VAL A 305 3.59 -1.69 18.46
C VAL A 305 3.90 -0.32 19.06
N ASP A 306 5.08 0.20 18.72
CA ASP A 306 5.62 1.48 19.15
C ASP A 306 5.88 2.37 17.92
N PRO A 307 4.89 3.16 17.49
CA PRO A 307 5.09 4.13 16.44
C PRO A 307 5.95 5.29 16.92
N ASP A 308 6.92 5.64 16.10
CA ASP A 308 7.76 6.81 16.19
C ASP A 308 7.39 7.77 15.04
N TRP A 309 8.08 8.91 14.95
CA TRP A 309 7.77 9.94 13.98
C TRP A 309 7.94 9.50 12.52
N THR A 310 9.02 8.76 12.26
CA THR A 310 9.46 8.39 10.90
C THR A 310 9.57 6.88 10.70
N GLN A 311 9.33 6.10 11.75
CA GLN A 311 9.47 4.65 11.78
C GLN A 311 8.44 4.07 12.76
N VAL A 312 8.23 2.76 12.71
CA VAL A 312 7.45 2.02 13.69
C VAL A 312 8.25 0.81 14.14
N ARG A 313 8.29 0.58 15.45
CA ARG A 313 8.84 -0.64 16.03
C ARG A 313 7.70 -1.59 16.33
N THR A 314 7.87 -2.83 15.92
CA THR A 314 7.01 -3.96 16.25
C THR A 314 7.80 -4.94 17.11
N ASP A 315 7.31 -6.17 17.29
CA ASP A 315 7.83 -7.14 18.26
C ASP A 315 9.36 -7.31 18.15
N SER A 316 9.84 -7.74 16.98
CA SER A 316 11.27 -7.96 16.71
C SER A 316 11.85 -7.04 15.62
N GLY A 317 11.02 -6.23 14.97
CA GLY A 317 11.41 -5.45 13.80
C GLY A 317 11.30 -3.94 13.97
N PHE A 318 12.19 -3.21 13.28
CA PHE A 318 12.03 -1.79 12.99
C PHE A 318 11.60 -1.64 11.53
N HIS A 319 10.59 -0.80 11.30
CA HIS A 319 10.02 -0.60 9.99
C HIS A 319 9.96 0.88 9.62
N LYS A 320 10.17 1.17 8.34
CA LYS A 320 9.93 2.50 7.77
C LYS A 320 9.11 2.37 6.50
N VAL A 321 8.00 3.10 6.46
CA VAL A 321 7.09 3.15 5.31
C VAL A 321 7.34 4.43 4.52
N MET A 322 7.53 4.27 3.22
CA MET A 322 7.68 5.34 2.23
C MET A 322 6.57 5.25 1.20
N ARG A 323 6.10 6.38 0.69
CA ARG A 323 5.19 6.45 -0.45
C ARG A 323 5.98 6.92 -1.67
N ILE A 324 5.73 6.33 -2.84
CA ILE A 324 6.21 6.92 -4.10
C ILE A 324 5.40 8.18 -4.39
N ALA A 325 6.04 9.34 -4.28
CA ALA A 325 5.40 10.63 -4.45
C ALA A 325 5.35 11.08 -5.92
N LYS A 326 6.37 10.70 -6.70
CA LYS A 326 6.46 10.97 -8.13
C LYS A 326 7.00 9.74 -8.85
N TRP A 327 6.43 9.46 -10.01
CA TRP A 327 6.91 8.46 -10.95
C TRP A 327 7.81 9.10 -11.99
N SER A 328 8.55 8.26 -12.73
CA SER A 328 9.30 8.70 -13.91
C SER A 328 8.35 9.43 -14.86
N ARG A 329 8.81 10.56 -15.41
CA ARG A 329 8.09 11.30 -16.46
C ARG A 329 8.30 10.68 -17.85
N GLU A 330 9.33 9.83 -17.98
CA GLU A 330 9.58 9.07 -19.19
C GLU A 330 8.79 7.77 -19.18
N LYS A 331 8.36 7.34 -20.37
CA LYS A 331 7.67 6.06 -20.54
C LYS A 331 8.60 4.94 -20.10
N SER A 332 8.27 4.34 -18.97
CA SER A 332 9.09 3.30 -18.35
C SER A 332 8.80 1.95 -18.99
N ALA A 333 9.84 1.14 -19.17
CA ALA A 333 9.69 -0.23 -19.64
C ALA A 333 8.94 -1.08 -18.59
N ILE A 334 8.20 -2.10 -19.05
CA ILE A 334 7.56 -3.06 -18.15
C ILE A 334 8.67 -3.79 -17.36
N GLY A 335 8.50 -3.88 -16.04
CA GLY A 335 9.52 -4.46 -15.15
C GLY A 335 10.48 -3.45 -14.52
N PHE A 336 10.38 -2.14 -14.83
CA PHE A 336 11.32 -1.12 -14.30
C PHE A 336 11.49 -1.10 -12.77
N LEU A 337 10.51 -1.61 -12.01
CA LEU A 337 10.56 -1.66 -10.55
C LEU A 337 11.35 -2.84 -9.97
N GLU A 338 11.82 -3.77 -10.79
CA GLU A 338 12.60 -4.94 -10.37
C GLU A 338 13.66 -4.58 -9.31
N LYS A 339 14.52 -3.59 -9.63
CA LYS A 339 15.62 -3.18 -8.76
C LYS A 339 15.18 -2.61 -7.41
N VAL A 340 13.94 -2.09 -7.33
CA VAL A 340 13.36 -1.55 -6.09
C VAL A 340 12.74 -2.66 -5.24
N LEU A 341 12.20 -3.69 -5.88
CA LEU A 341 11.54 -4.82 -5.23
C LEU A 341 12.53 -5.90 -4.76
N LEU A 342 13.65 -6.05 -5.48
CA LEU A 342 14.66 -7.10 -5.28
C LEU A 342 15.94 -6.54 -4.64
N VAL A 343 15.80 -5.63 -3.67
CA VAL A 343 16.95 -5.11 -2.93
C VAL A 343 17.46 -6.18 -1.97
N SER A 344 18.67 -6.66 -2.23
CA SER A 344 19.22 -7.83 -1.55
C SER A 344 19.45 -7.61 -0.06
N GLY A 345 19.15 -8.63 0.76
CA GLY A 345 19.57 -8.69 2.17
C GLY A 345 18.74 -7.83 3.13
N ILE A 346 17.63 -7.25 2.65
CA ILE A 346 16.69 -6.45 3.44
C ILE A 346 15.27 -6.89 3.13
N VAL A 347 14.40 -6.92 4.14
CA VAL A 347 12.99 -7.25 3.91
C VAL A 347 12.27 -6.03 3.35
N VAL A 348 11.98 -6.07 2.05
CA VAL A 348 11.22 -5.04 1.34
C VAL A 348 9.82 -5.54 1.05
N THR A 349 8.81 -4.80 1.47
CA THR A 349 7.41 -5.04 1.10
C THR A 349 6.89 -3.87 0.28
N ALA A 350 6.53 -4.13 -0.98
CA ALA A 350 5.86 -3.15 -1.82
C ALA A 350 4.37 -3.47 -1.90
N SER A 351 3.54 -2.47 -1.67
CA SER A 351 2.09 -2.58 -1.75
C SER A 351 1.54 -1.52 -2.68
N PHE A 352 1.01 -1.98 -3.80
CA PHE A 352 0.30 -1.21 -4.79
C PHE A 352 -1.18 -1.24 -4.45
N ILE A 353 -1.73 -0.08 -4.13
CA ILE A 353 -3.13 0.08 -3.75
C ILE A 353 -3.84 0.80 -4.89
N TYR A 354 -4.76 0.11 -5.55
CA TYR A 354 -5.55 0.63 -6.66
C TYR A 354 -7.00 0.80 -6.22
N SER A 355 -7.60 1.96 -6.50
CA SER A 355 -9.00 2.26 -6.27
C SER A 355 -9.66 2.61 -7.60
N PRO A 356 -10.56 1.76 -8.14
CA PRO A 356 -11.16 1.99 -9.45
C PRO A 356 -11.99 3.27 -9.45
N VAL A 357 -11.80 4.07 -10.50
CA VAL A 357 -12.58 5.27 -10.77
C VAL A 357 -13.78 4.88 -11.65
N PRO A 358 -15.01 5.31 -11.31
CA PRO A 358 -16.17 5.04 -12.16
C PRO A 358 -15.97 5.56 -13.58
N SER A 359 -16.28 4.75 -14.59
CA SER A 359 -16.03 5.05 -16.02
C SER A 359 -16.59 6.40 -16.46
N SER A 360 -17.81 6.76 -16.03
CA SER A 360 -18.43 8.05 -16.34
C SER A 360 -17.66 9.25 -15.79
N LYS A 361 -17.04 9.09 -14.61
CA LYS A 361 -16.17 10.11 -14.01
C LYS A 361 -14.83 10.16 -14.73
N ALA A 362 -14.20 9.00 -14.99
CA ALA A 362 -12.92 8.91 -15.68
C ALA A 362 -12.96 9.56 -17.06
N VAL A 363 -13.97 9.24 -17.88
CA VAL A 363 -14.15 9.86 -19.22
C VAL A 363 -14.32 11.36 -19.12
N LYS A 364 -15.12 11.85 -18.17
CA LYS A 364 -15.34 13.30 -17.99
C LYS A 364 -14.06 14.01 -17.55
N ASP A 365 -13.31 13.43 -16.63
CA ASP A 365 -12.06 14.01 -16.13
C ASP A 365 -10.99 14.01 -17.23
N ALA A 366 -10.85 12.92 -17.99
CA ALA A 366 -9.93 12.81 -19.14
C ALA A 366 -10.29 13.75 -20.29
N GLN A 367 -11.59 13.91 -20.61
CA GLN A 367 -12.04 14.91 -21.59
C GLN A 367 -11.70 16.33 -21.14
N ARG A 368 -11.92 16.65 -19.86
CA ARG A 368 -11.59 17.96 -19.30
C ARG A 368 -10.08 18.23 -19.34
N GLU A 369 -9.27 17.23 -19.05
CA GLU A 369 -7.81 17.30 -19.16
C GLU A 369 -7.38 17.54 -20.62
N GLY A 370 -7.87 16.73 -21.55
CA GLY A 370 -7.57 16.87 -22.98
C GLY A 370 -7.99 18.24 -23.53
N SER A 371 -9.20 18.73 -23.21
CA SER A 371 -9.65 20.05 -23.65
C SER A 371 -8.77 21.18 -23.10
N ARG A 372 -8.32 21.08 -21.84
CA ARG A 372 -7.41 22.07 -21.25
C ARG A 372 -6.05 22.09 -21.93
N GLU A 373 -5.51 20.93 -22.29
CA GLU A 373 -4.23 20.86 -22.99
C GLU A 373 -4.33 21.41 -24.42
N VAL A 374 -5.44 21.16 -25.12
CA VAL A 374 -5.70 21.74 -26.45
C VAL A 374 -5.83 23.27 -26.36
N GLU A 375 -6.62 23.78 -25.41
CA GLU A 375 -6.79 25.22 -25.20
C GLU A 375 -5.46 25.88 -24.83
N ALA A 376 -4.70 25.29 -23.91
CA ALA A 376 -3.38 25.78 -23.53
C ALA A 376 -2.38 25.77 -24.70
N HIS A 377 -2.49 24.78 -25.60
CA HIS A 377 -1.68 24.72 -26.81
C HIS A 377 -2.04 25.84 -27.79
N ASP A 378 -3.33 26.09 -28.02
CA ASP A 378 -3.79 27.14 -28.93
C ASP A 378 -3.46 28.54 -28.40
N ASP A 379 -3.61 28.78 -27.11
CA ASP A 379 -3.21 30.04 -26.46
C ASP A 379 -1.71 30.29 -26.59
N ARG A 380 -0.88 29.25 -26.41
CA ARG A 380 0.58 29.35 -26.63
C ARG A 380 0.90 29.71 -28.08
N ARG A 381 0.23 29.09 -29.05
CA ARG A 381 0.39 29.43 -30.48
C ARG A 381 -0.03 30.86 -30.78
N ARG A 382 -1.16 31.32 -30.24
CA ARG A 382 -1.64 32.71 -30.39
C ARG A 382 -0.65 33.72 -29.82
N LEU A 383 -0.03 33.41 -28.68
CA LEU A 383 0.98 34.25 -28.03
C LEU A 383 2.39 34.14 -28.64
N GLY A 384 2.57 33.37 -29.72
CA GLY A 384 3.88 33.15 -30.34
C GLY A 384 4.89 32.40 -29.47
N ARG A 385 4.41 31.70 -28.43
CA ARG A 385 5.27 30.93 -27.51
C ARG A 385 5.44 29.50 -28.02
N GLY A 386 6.68 29.02 -28.09
CA GLY A 386 6.99 27.64 -28.45
C GLY A 386 6.48 26.62 -27.42
N SER A 387 6.15 25.41 -27.87
CA SER A 387 5.83 24.29 -26.98
C SER A 387 7.13 23.74 -26.35
N THR A 388 7.12 23.55 -25.04
CA THR A 388 8.20 22.85 -24.34
C THR A 388 8.03 21.34 -24.52
N VAL A 389 9.11 20.58 -24.30
CA VAL A 389 9.06 19.10 -24.30
C VAL A 389 8.05 18.58 -23.28
N VAL A 390 7.93 19.26 -22.13
CA VAL A 390 6.93 18.93 -21.10
C VAL A 390 5.52 19.03 -21.67
N ASN A 391 5.17 20.14 -22.33
CA ASN A 391 3.84 20.33 -22.89
C ASN A 391 3.51 19.32 -23.99
N GLN A 392 4.50 18.90 -24.79
CA GLN A 392 4.29 17.87 -25.82
C GLN A 392 4.04 16.50 -25.20
N THR A 393 4.76 16.18 -24.11
CA THR A 393 4.60 14.92 -23.38
C THR A 393 3.24 14.87 -22.68
N ASP A 394 2.84 15.95 -22.00
CA ASP A 394 1.55 16.05 -21.32
C ASP A 394 0.38 15.90 -22.31
N HIS A 395 0.50 16.53 -23.49
CA HIS A 395 -0.49 16.37 -24.56
C HIS A 395 -0.56 14.93 -25.08
N ALA A 396 0.60 14.30 -25.36
CA ALA A 396 0.65 12.91 -25.81
C ALA A 396 0.05 11.94 -24.78
N GLN A 397 0.30 12.16 -23.49
CA GLN A 397 -0.27 11.38 -22.39
C GLN A 397 -1.79 11.55 -22.29
N ALA A 398 -2.31 12.76 -22.44
CA ALA A 398 -3.76 13.01 -22.44
C ALA A 398 -4.46 12.29 -23.60
N VAL A 399 -3.84 12.26 -24.79
CA VAL A 399 -4.35 11.51 -25.95
C VAL A 399 -4.29 9.99 -25.72
N GLU A 400 -3.18 9.48 -25.16
CA GLU A 400 -3.04 8.05 -24.83
C GLU A 400 -4.07 7.62 -23.76
N HIS A 401 -4.29 8.44 -22.72
CA HIS A 401 -5.28 8.20 -21.68
C HIS A 401 -6.71 8.09 -22.26
N LEU A 402 -7.11 9.01 -23.15
CA LEU A 402 -8.41 8.92 -23.82
C LEU A 402 -8.53 7.67 -24.70
N ALA A 403 -7.45 7.28 -25.38
CA ALA A 403 -7.43 6.07 -26.19
C ALA A 403 -7.58 4.80 -25.33
N ASP A 404 -6.95 4.75 -24.15
CA ASP A 404 -7.05 3.62 -23.22
C ASP A 404 -8.45 3.48 -22.61
N LEU A 405 -9.08 4.60 -22.23
CA LEU A 405 -10.48 4.59 -21.79
C LEU A 405 -11.41 4.09 -22.90
N ASN A 406 -11.17 4.47 -24.15
CA ASN A 406 -11.95 4.01 -25.30
C ASN A 406 -11.73 2.51 -25.59
N ARG A 407 -10.54 1.97 -25.31
CA ARG A 407 -10.24 0.53 -25.38
C ARG A 407 -10.89 -0.28 -24.24
N GLY A 408 -11.52 0.39 -23.28
CA GLY A 408 -12.20 -0.25 -22.15
C GLY A 408 -11.32 -0.49 -20.93
N PHE A 409 -10.13 0.12 -20.86
CA PHE A 409 -9.34 0.11 -19.62
C PHE A 409 -10.03 0.92 -18.53
N VAL A 410 -9.86 0.47 -17.29
CA VAL A 410 -10.39 1.17 -16.11
C VAL A 410 -9.32 2.09 -15.56
N ASP A 411 -9.72 3.31 -15.23
CA ASP A 411 -8.86 4.27 -14.57
C ASP A 411 -8.79 3.99 -13.05
N PHE A 412 -7.62 4.18 -12.44
CA PHE A 412 -7.37 3.86 -11.04
C PHE A 412 -6.68 5.00 -10.31
N ASP A 413 -7.25 5.42 -9.18
CA ASP A 413 -6.49 6.14 -8.18
C ASP A 413 -5.52 5.15 -7.53
N HIS A 414 -4.21 5.40 -7.61
CA HIS A 414 -3.19 4.51 -7.05
C HIS A 414 -2.31 5.15 -5.99
N ALA A 415 -1.85 4.32 -5.06
CA ALA A 415 -0.79 4.65 -4.12
C ALA A 415 0.16 3.46 -3.98
N VAL A 416 1.47 3.74 -3.97
CA VAL A 416 2.49 2.70 -3.76
C VAL A 416 3.21 2.98 -2.46
N LEU A 417 3.15 2.00 -1.56
CA LEU A 417 3.83 2.02 -0.27
C LEU A 417 4.99 1.02 -0.33
N LEU A 418 6.18 1.49 0.02
CA LEU A 418 7.37 0.68 0.22
C LEU A 418 7.67 0.62 1.71
N THR A 419 7.66 -0.57 2.28
CA THR A 419 8.03 -0.80 3.67
C THR A 419 9.36 -1.52 3.72
N VAL A 420 10.32 -0.91 4.41
CA VAL A 420 11.62 -1.52 4.70
C VAL A 420 11.59 -2.01 6.14
N SER A 421 11.94 -3.27 6.36
CA SER A 421 11.95 -3.91 7.68
C SER A 421 13.33 -4.45 8.00
N ALA A 422 13.82 -4.18 9.21
CA ALA A 422 15.14 -4.64 9.66
C ALA A 422 15.16 -4.92 11.17
N PRO A 423 16.06 -5.78 11.67
CA PRO A 423 16.12 -6.13 13.09
C PRO A 423 16.72 -5.02 13.96
N THR A 424 17.52 -4.10 13.38
CA THR A 424 18.15 -2.98 14.10
C THR A 424 17.90 -1.66 13.40
N LYS A 425 18.07 -0.54 14.14
CA LYS A 425 17.89 0.81 13.58
C LYS A 425 18.96 1.14 12.54
N GLU A 426 20.18 0.65 12.75
CA GLU A 426 21.32 0.84 11.86
C GLU A 426 21.09 0.10 10.53
N ALA A 427 20.64 -1.16 10.61
CA ALA A 427 20.27 -1.93 9.43
C ALA A 427 19.08 -1.31 8.70
N LEU A 428 18.09 -0.78 9.44
CA LEU A 428 16.97 -0.06 8.84
C LEU A 428 17.43 1.20 8.10
N ALA A 429 18.32 1.99 8.70
CA ALA A 429 18.83 3.21 8.09
C ALA A 429 19.58 2.91 6.78
N LYS A 430 20.45 1.90 6.79
CA LYS A 430 21.14 1.42 5.59
C LYS A 430 20.16 0.96 4.52
N GLY A 431 19.24 0.05 4.87
CA GLY A 431 18.32 -0.50 3.88
C GLY A 431 17.33 0.51 3.30
N VAL A 432 16.98 1.54 4.07
CA VAL A 432 16.18 2.66 3.56
C VAL A 432 16.96 3.46 2.51
N GLU A 433 18.25 3.70 2.72
CA GLU A 433 19.08 4.38 1.71
C GLU A 433 19.31 3.51 0.47
N ASP A 434 19.49 2.19 0.63
CA ASP A 434 19.61 1.26 -0.49
C ASP A 434 18.34 1.26 -1.36
N VAL A 435 17.16 1.16 -0.73
CA VAL A 435 15.86 1.23 -1.43
C VAL A 435 15.62 2.61 -2.06
N ARG A 436 16.05 3.70 -1.41
CA ARG A 436 15.98 5.06 -2.00
C ARG A 436 16.91 5.20 -3.20
N GLY A 437 18.12 4.65 -3.13
CA GLY A 437 19.07 4.59 -4.23
C GLY A 437 18.49 3.84 -5.42
N ALA A 438 17.91 2.67 -5.19
CA ALA A 438 17.23 1.88 -6.21
C ALA A 438 16.04 2.63 -6.84
N ALA A 439 15.21 3.29 -6.02
CA ALA A 439 14.08 4.07 -6.51
C ALA A 439 14.51 5.29 -7.35
N ARG A 440 15.59 5.98 -6.94
CA ARG A 440 16.17 7.08 -7.72
C ARG A 440 16.73 6.60 -9.06
N ALA A 441 17.34 5.41 -9.11
CA ALA A 441 17.84 4.83 -10.35
C ALA A 441 16.73 4.58 -11.39
N VAL A 442 15.48 4.46 -10.93
CA VAL A 442 14.29 4.32 -11.79
C VAL A 442 13.46 5.60 -11.87
N MET A 443 14.07 6.74 -11.50
CA MET A 443 13.46 8.07 -11.52
C MET A 443 12.17 8.20 -10.69
N ALA A 444 12.01 7.35 -9.68
CA ALA A 444 10.93 7.45 -8.69
C ALA A 444 11.39 8.24 -7.45
N ASP A 445 10.46 9.00 -6.85
CA ASP A 445 10.72 9.80 -5.64
C ASP A 445 10.04 9.16 -4.42
N PRO A 446 10.74 8.27 -3.66
CA PRO A 446 10.21 7.71 -2.43
C PRO A 446 10.30 8.72 -1.29
N ARG A 447 9.16 9.07 -0.70
CA ARG A 447 9.08 9.98 0.45
C ARG A 447 8.57 9.26 1.68
N THR A 448 9.25 9.45 2.81
CA THR A 448 8.78 8.94 4.10
C THR A 448 7.55 9.72 4.55
N VAL A 449 6.49 9.01 4.90
CA VAL A 449 5.26 9.65 5.41
C VAL A 449 5.35 9.79 6.92
N ILE A 450 5.40 11.01 7.44
CA ILE A 450 5.63 11.24 8.86
C ILE A 450 4.34 11.12 9.70
N ALA A 451 4.50 10.76 10.98
CA ALA A 451 3.45 10.72 12.00
C ALA A 451 2.25 9.78 11.73
N GLN A 452 2.32 8.92 10.72
CA GLN A 452 1.28 7.96 10.32
C GLN A 452 1.84 6.56 10.01
N GLN A 453 3.01 6.24 10.57
CA GLN A 453 3.76 5.03 10.25
C GLN A 453 3.03 3.75 10.67
N ASP A 454 2.29 3.77 11.78
CA ASP A 454 1.43 2.66 12.23
C ASP A 454 0.33 2.34 11.21
N GLU A 455 -0.42 3.36 10.79
CA GLU A 455 -1.56 3.17 9.88
C GLU A 455 -1.11 2.68 8.51
N LEU A 456 0.01 3.23 8.02
CA LEU A 456 0.60 2.90 6.73
C LEU A 456 1.32 1.56 6.73
N PHE A 457 1.97 1.21 7.84
CA PHE A 457 2.63 -0.10 7.98
C PHE A 457 1.61 -1.22 7.81
N GLU A 458 0.47 -1.10 8.49
CA GLU A 458 -0.60 -2.09 8.37
C GLU A 458 -1.22 -2.12 6.98
N ALA A 459 -1.41 -0.95 6.36
CA ALA A 459 -1.93 -0.88 5.00
C ALA A 459 -0.96 -1.43 3.94
N ALA A 460 0.36 -1.35 4.18
CA ALA A 460 1.37 -1.82 3.25
C ALA A 460 1.69 -3.31 3.45
N VAL A 461 1.83 -3.76 4.69
CA VAL A 461 2.36 -5.09 5.00
C VAL A 461 1.26 -6.12 5.18
N LEU A 462 0.03 -5.76 5.57
CA LEU A 462 -1.07 -6.73 5.70
C LEU A 462 -1.87 -6.83 4.38
N PRO A 463 -2.25 -8.04 3.92
CA PRO A 463 -2.98 -8.20 2.67
C PRO A 463 -4.48 -8.12 2.93
N LEU A 464 -4.90 -6.96 3.43
CA LEU A 464 -6.28 -6.71 3.90
C LEU A 464 -6.97 -5.59 3.11
N GLY A 465 -6.27 -4.99 2.15
CA GLY A 465 -6.76 -3.88 1.33
C GLY A 465 -7.22 -2.70 2.19
N LEU A 466 -6.50 -2.42 3.27
CA LEU A 466 -6.84 -1.35 4.20
C LEU A 466 -6.72 0.00 3.49
N GLY A 467 -7.72 0.86 3.69
CA GLY A 467 -7.67 2.23 3.17
C GLY A 467 -6.59 3.05 3.87
N VAL A 468 -5.86 3.83 3.09
CA VAL A 468 -4.91 4.85 3.54
C VAL A 468 -5.61 6.21 3.58
N ARG A 469 -5.30 7.06 4.56
CA ARG A 469 -5.91 8.38 4.76
C ARG A 469 -5.18 9.51 4.05
#